data_AF-A0A3C1S9V0-F1
#
_entry.id   AF-A0A3C1S9V0-F1
#
_cell.length_a   1.000
_cell.length_b   1.000
_cell.length_c   1.000
_cell.angle_alpha   90.00
_cell.angle_beta   90.00
_cell.angle_gamma   90.00
#
_symmetry.space_group_name_H-M   'P 1'
#
loop_
_entity.id
_entity.type
_entity.pdbx_description
1 polymer ?
#
loop_
_entity_poly.entity_id
_entity_poly.type
_entity_poly.pdbx_seq_one_letter_code
_entity_poly.pdbx_strand_id
1 'polypeptide(L)'
;MQQVMIFFLHNFQIIAVIALVLFLMKKSVVIVGGREMSVIERKYLGKSMPKGRVIALSDEIGIHARTLGPGMHFLIPFLYVPQKNPFVTIRENEVGIIESIDGDPVPAGKIFARVVTGHNAFQDGEAFLKNGGEKGPQIEILSPGTYRINPSLFSVRKVSAVII
;
A
#
# COMPACT_ATOMS: atom_id res chain seq x y z
N MET A 1 -42.85 -13.45 -35.79
CA MET A 1 -41.77 -12.45 -35.64
C MET A 1 -41.83 -11.66 -34.33
N GLN A 2 -43.01 -11.23 -33.86
CA GLN A 2 -43.13 -10.38 -32.66
C GLN A 2 -42.73 -11.05 -31.32
N GLN A 3 -43.02 -12.34 -31.14
CA GLN A 3 -42.59 -13.06 -29.92
C GLN A 3 -41.08 -13.31 -29.84
N VAL A 4 -40.41 -13.52 -30.99
CA VAL A 4 -38.95 -13.65 -31.06
C VAL A 4 -38.30 -12.32 -30.66
N MET A 5 -38.81 -11.19 -31.15
CA MET A 5 -38.29 -9.86 -30.83
C MET A 5 -38.42 -9.51 -29.33
N ILE A 6 -39.53 -9.89 -28.68
CA ILE A 6 -39.75 -9.68 -27.24
C ILE A 6 -38.82 -10.57 -26.40
N PHE A 7 -38.59 -11.82 -26.81
CA PHE A 7 -37.62 -12.72 -26.16
C PHE A 7 -36.19 -12.16 -26.25
N PHE A 8 -35.78 -11.61 -27.40
CA PHE A 8 -34.47 -10.97 -27.55
C PHE A 8 -34.32 -9.72 -26.67
N LEU A 9 -35.34 -8.86 -26.56
CA LEU A 9 -35.32 -7.68 -25.71
C LEU A 9 -35.23 -8.02 -24.21
N HIS A 10 -35.89 -9.09 -23.75
CA HIS A 10 -35.85 -9.52 -22.35
C HIS A 10 -34.51 -10.15 -21.97
N ASN A 11 -33.95 -11.01 -22.84
CA ASN A 11 -32.65 -11.65 -22.60
C ASN A 11 -31.47 -10.69 -22.77
N PHE A 12 -31.63 -9.60 -23.53
CA PHE A 12 -30.60 -8.58 -23.66
C PHE A 12 -30.20 -7.97 -22.31
N GLN A 13 -31.16 -7.74 -21.41
CA GLN A 13 -30.88 -7.23 -20.07
C GLN A 13 -30.04 -8.22 -19.25
N ILE A 14 -30.37 -9.52 -19.32
CA ILE A 14 -29.64 -10.59 -18.64
C ILE A 14 -28.21 -10.69 -19.18
N ILE A 15 -28.04 -10.68 -20.51
CA ILE A 15 -26.73 -10.73 -21.18
C ILE A 15 -25.90 -9.50 -20.79
N ALA A 16 -26.51 -8.31 -20.75
CA ALA A 16 -25.84 -7.08 -20.33
C ALA A 16 -25.37 -7.13 -18.87
N VAL A 17 -26.19 -7.65 -17.96
CA VAL A 17 -25.82 -7.85 -16.55
C VAL A 17 -24.67 -8.85 -16.43
N ILE A 18 -24.73 -9.99 -17.12
CA ILE A 18 -23.65 -10.98 -17.12
C ILE A 18 -22.35 -10.37 -17.65
N ALA A 19 -22.41 -9.64 -18.76
CA ALA A 19 -21.25 -8.96 -19.34
C ALA A 19 -20.65 -7.93 -18.35
N LEU A 20 -21.49 -7.15 -17.67
CA LEU A 20 -21.06 -6.20 -16.64
C LEU A 20 -20.39 -6.90 -15.45
N VAL A 21 -20.97 -8.01 -14.97
CA VAL A 21 -20.41 -8.81 -13.88
C VAL A 21 -19.06 -9.40 -14.28
N LEU A 22 -18.94 -9.99 -15.47
CA LEU A 22 -17.68 -10.52 -15.99
C LEU A 22 -16.62 -9.42 -16.15
N PHE A 23 -17.03 -8.24 -16.59
CA PHE A 23 -16.15 -7.06 -16.68
C PHE A 23 -15.64 -6.62 -15.31
N LEU A 24 -16.50 -6.57 -14.30
CA LEU A 24 -16.12 -6.26 -12.92
C LEU A 24 -15.20 -7.34 -12.32
N MET A 25 -15.53 -8.62 -12.54
CA MET A 25 -14.73 -9.77 -12.08
C MET A 25 -13.32 -9.72 -12.67
N LYS A 26 -13.18 -9.46 -13.97
CA LYS A 26 -11.87 -9.35 -14.63
C LYS A 26 -11.02 -8.22 -14.04
N LYS A 27 -11.64 -7.08 -13.69
CA LYS A 27 -10.94 -5.98 -13.03
C LYS A 27 -10.64 -6.23 -11.55
N SER A 28 -11.29 -7.22 -10.94
CA SER A 28 -11.17 -7.49 -9.52
C SER A 28 -9.92 -8.29 -9.15
N VAL A 29 -9.38 -9.06 -10.09
CA VAL A 29 -8.20 -9.90 -9.85
C VAL A 29 -6.94 -9.08 -10.11
N VAL A 30 -6.13 -8.90 -9.07
CA VAL A 30 -4.87 -8.15 -9.13
C VAL A 30 -3.73 -9.12 -8.82
N ILE A 31 -2.85 -9.32 -9.80
CA ILE A 31 -1.68 -10.19 -9.65
C ILE A 31 -0.46 -9.31 -9.42
N VAL A 32 0.19 -9.48 -8.28
CA VAL A 32 1.43 -8.78 -7.90
C VAL A 32 2.60 -9.71 -8.20
N GLY A 33 3.55 -9.24 -9.01
CA GLY A 33 4.73 -9.99 -9.42
C GLY A 33 5.71 -10.25 -8.28
N GLY A 34 6.64 -11.20 -8.48
CA GLY A 34 7.58 -11.65 -7.45
C GLY A 34 8.61 -10.62 -6.98
N ARG A 35 8.80 -9.51 -7.71
CA ARG A 35 9.76 -8.44 -7.41
C ARG A 35 9.09 -7.09 -7.09
N GLU A 36 7.76 -7.11 -6.94
CA GLU A 36 6.95 -5.94 -6.70
C GLU A 36 5.98 -6.18 -5.53
N MET A 37 5.53 -5.09 -4.95
CA MET A 37 4.50 -4.99 -3.93
C MET A 37 3.44 -4.02 -4.44
N SER A 38 2.19 -4.19 -4.00
CA SER A 38 1.15 -3.20 -4.27
C SER A 38 0.82 -2.41 -3.01
N VAL A 39 0.90 -1.09 -3.10
CA VAL A 39 0.24 -0.18 -2.17
C VAL A 39 -1.22 -0.08 -2.57
N ILE A 40 -2.14 -0.16 -1.61
CA ILE A 40 -3.58 -0.06 -1.90
C ILE A 40 -4.11 1.28 -1.42
N GLU A 41 -4.94 1.90 -2.24
CA GLU A 41 -5.70 3.10 -1.88
C GLU A 41 -7.19 2.76 -1.86
N ARG A 42 -7.88 3.09 -0.77
CA ARG A 42 -9.33 2.92 -0.63
C ARG A 42 -10.05 4.23 -0.91
N LYS A 43 -10.98 4.25 -1.89
CA LYS A 43 -11.58 5.50 -2.40
C LYS A 43 -12.85 5.99 -1.71
N TYR A 44 -13.80 5.10 -1.37
CA TYR A 44 -15.18 5.53 -1.07
C TYR A 44 -15.78 5.03 0.25
N LEU A 45 -15.41 3.84 0.72
CA LEU A 45 -16.02 3.22 1.90
C LEU A 45 -15.01 3.22 3.05
N GLY A 46 -15.42 3.46 4.29
CA GLY A 46 -14.55 3.41 5.47
C GLY A 46 -14.65 4.63 6.38
N LYS A 47 -13.85 4.65 7.43
CA LYS A 47 -13.72 5.82 8.31
C LYS A 47 -12.90 6.91 7.61
N SER A 48 -13.18 8.18 7.90
CA SER A 48 -12.30 9.27 7.48
C SER A 48 -11.01 9.22 8.30
N MET A 49 -9.87 9.53 7.67
CA MET A 49 -8.62 9.73 8.39
C MET A 49 -8.72 10.93 9.34
N PRO A 50 -8.09 10.89 10.53
CA PRO A 50 -7.92 12.04 11.40
C PRO A 50 -7.16 13.18 10.70
N LYS A 51 -7.46 14.43 11.09
CA LYS A 51 -6.75 15.61 10.55
C LYS A 51 -5.25 15.53 10.88
N GLY A 52 -4.41 15.78 9.87
CA GLY A 52 -2.95 15.81 10.02
C GLY A 52 -2.22 14.52 9.64
N ARG A 53 -2.96 13.43 9.40
CA ARG A 53 -2.42 12.18 8.81
C ARG A 53 -2.64 12.17 7.30
N VAL A 54 -1.74 11.50 6.59
CA VAL A 54 -1.77 11.34 5.13
C VAL A 54 -1.79 9.87 4.70
N ILE A 55 -1.45 8.96 5.60
CA ILE A 55 -1.49 7.50 5.41
C ILE A 55 -2.60 6.92 6.28
N ALA A 56 -3.47 6.12 5.65
CA ALA A 56 -4.63 5.47 6.24
C ALA A 56 -4.26 4.13 6.90
N LEU A 57 -4.94 3.83 8.01
CA LEU A 57 -5.01 2.47 8.56
C LEU A 57 -5.98 1.61 7.73
N SER A 58 -6.04 0.31 8.05
CA SER A 58 -6.83 -0.67 7.29
C SER A 58 -8.34 -0.37 7.21
N ASP A 59 -8.92 0.33 8.18
CA ASP A 59 -10.35 0.69 8.22
C ASP A 59 -10.65 2.12 7.70
N GLU A 60 -9.62 2.88 7.34
CA GLU A 60 -9.70 4.27 6.89
C GLU A 60 -9.70 4.39 5.34
N ILE A 61 -10.26 5.49 4.84
CA ILE A 61 -10.23 5.90 3.43
C ILE A 61 -8.90 6.59 3.14
N GLY A 62 -8.23 6.23 2.05
CA GLY A 62 -6.94 6.81 1.64
C GLY A 62 -5.90 5.76 1.27
N ILE A 63 -4.64 6.20 1.16
CA ILE A 63 -3.49 5.33 0.87
C ILE A 63 -3.15 4.52 2.12
N HIS A 64 -3.22 3.21 2.04
CA HIS A 64 -3.03 2.34 3.20
C HIS A 64 -1.55 2.21 3.60
N ALA A 65 -1.31 2.11 4.90
CA ALA A 65 0.01 1.84 5.46
C ALA A 65 0.53 0.43 5.12
N ARG A 66 -0.37 -0.55 5.11
CA ARG A 66 -0.09 -1.95 4.73
C ARG A 66 0.13 -2.09 3.23
N THR A 67 1.00 -3.02 2.86
CA THR A 67 1.27 -3.35 1.46
C THR A 67 0.86 -4.78 1.15
N LEU A 68 0.55 -5.05 -0.11
CA LEU A 68 0.28 -6.40 -0.60
C LEU A 68 1.55 -6.97 -1.21
N GLY A 69 1.99 -8.11 -0.68
CA GLY A 69 3.10 -8.86 -1.24
C GLY A 69 2.75 -9.55 -2.56
N PRO A 70 3.73 -10.26 -3.16
CA PRO A 70 3.52 -11.04 -4.38
C PRO A 70 2.38 -12.04 -4.23
N GLY A 71 1.66 -12.27 -5.33
CA GLY A 71 0.55 -13.21 -5.38
C GLY A 71 -0.71 -12.62 -6.00
N MET A 72 -1.74 -13.46 -6.06
CA MET A 72 -3.06 -13.09 -6.53
C MET A 72 -3.88 -12.53 -5.36
N HIS A 73 -4.37 -11.30 -5.52
CA HIS A 73 -5.24 -10.63 -4.56
C HIS A 73 -6.56 -10.28 -5.24
N PHE A 74 -7.67 -10.44 -4.51
CA PHE A 74 -8.99 -10.06 -4.98
C PHE A 74 -9.37 -8.70 -4.40
N LEU A 75 -9.39 -7.67 -5.24
CA LEU A 75 -9.70 -6.30 -4.87
C LEU A 75 -10.94 -5.82 -5.61
N ILE A 76 -11.85 -5.16 -4.92
CA ILE A 76 -13.04 -4.58 -5.56
C ILE A 76 -12.60 -3.35 -6.39
N PRO A 77 -12.76 -3.34 -7.72
CA PRO A 77 -12.05 -2.41 -8.61
C PRO A 77 -12.47 -0.93 -8.49
N PHE A 78 -13.66 -0.65 -7.98
CA PHE A 78 -14.11 0.72 -7.71
C PHE A 78 -13.76 1.18 -6.30
N LEU A 79 -13.52 0.25 -5.37
CA LEU A 79 -13.25 0.57 -3.98
C LEU A 79 -11.75 0.70 -3.72
N TYR A 80 -10.94 -0.16 -4.34
CA TYR A 80 -9.50 -0.22 -4.15
C TYR A 80 -8.75 0.06 -5.45
N VAL A 81 -7.74 0.93 -5.37
CA VAL A 81 -6.80 1.18 -6.45
C VAL A 81 -5.45 0.60 -6.05
N PRO A 82 -5.00 -0.49 -6.69
CA PRO A 82 -3.65 -1.00 -6.46
C PRO A 82 -2.63 -0.16 -7.23
N GLN A 83 -1.55 0.21 -6.56
CA GLN A 83 -0.38 0.84 -7.14
C GLN A 83 0.82 -0.09 -6.94
N LYS A 84 1.38 -0.59 -8.04
CA LYS A 84 2.52 -1.51 -8.00
C LYS A 84 3.81 -0.74 -7.90
N ASN A 85 4.65 -1.14 -6.96
CA ASN A 85 5.97 -0.55 -6.74
C ASN A 85 7.02 -1.67 -6.61
N PRO A 86 8.25 -1.45 -7.10
CA PRO A 86 9.32 -2.41 -6.95
C PRO A 86 9.77 -2.50 -5.49
N PHE A 87 10.38 -3.63 -5.11
CA PHE A 87 11.04 -3.74 -3.80
C PHE A 87 12.25 -2.83 -3.69
N VAL A 88 12.58 -2.44 -2.46
CA VAL A 88 13.79 -1.68 -2.16
C VAL A 88 14.93 -2.65 -1.86
N THR A 89 15.92 -2.71 -2.76
CA THR A 89 17.16 -3.49 -2.54
C THR A 89 18.29 -2.58 -2.07
N ILE A 90 18.85 -2.87 -0.91
CA ILE A 90 20.07 -2.25 -0.36
C ILE A 90 21.24 -3.20 -0.64
N ARG A 91 22.31 -2.70 -1.27
CA ARG A 91 23.50 -3.51 -1.60
C ARG A 91 24.39 -3.72 -0.38
N GLU A 92 25.32 -4.67 -0.46
CA GLU A 92 26.26 -5.00 0.62
C GLU A 92 27.16 -3.82 1.03
N ASN A 93 27.48 -2.93 0.09
CA ASN A 93 28.27 -1.72 0.33
C ASN A 93 27.40 -0.47 0.58
N GLU A 94 26.11 -0.64 0.84
CA GLU A 94 25.15 0.44 1.06
C GLU A 94 24.41 0.24 2.39
N VAL A 95 23.92 1.35 2.97
CA VAL A 95 22.89 1.35 4.01
C VAL A 95 21.70 2.17 3.53
N GLY A 96 20.49 1.75 3.93
CA GLY A 96 19.28 2.52 3.69
C GLY A 96 19.01 3.46 4.86
N ILE A 97 18.93 4.77 4.59
CA ILE A 97 18.42 5.79 5.51
C ILE A 97 16.93 5.96 5.24
N ILE A 98 16.14 6.05 6.31
CA ILE A 98 14.67 6.02 6.25
C ILE A 98 14.13 7.30 6.85
N GLU A 99 13.15 7.86 6.15
CA GLU A 99 12.35 8.98 6.62
C GLU A 99 10.87 8.59 6.53
N SER A 100 10.13 8.74 7.63
CA SER A 100 8.69 8.50 7.66
C SER A 100 7.92 9.74 7.25
N ILE A 101 6.98 9.60 6.31
CA ILE A 101 6.16 10.70 5.82
C ILE A 101 5.01 11.01 6.80
N ASP A 102 4.53 9.98 7.50
CA ASP A 102 3.43 10.08 8.46
C ASP A 102 3.80 9.39 9.80
N GLY A 103 3.03 9.69 10.84
CA GLY A 103 3.29 9.25 12.21
C GLY A 103 3.13 10.36 13.23
N ASP A 104 3.42 10.04 14.49
CA ASP A 104 3.36 10.99 15.59
C ASP A 104 4.41 12.11 15.38
N PRO A 105 4.13 13.33 15.84
CA PRO A 105 5.10 14.41 15.75
C PRO A 105 6.32 14.11 16.61
N VAL A 106 7.52 14.28 16.04
CA VAL A 106 8.77 14.21 16.80
C VAL A 106 8.74 15.27 17.91
N PRO A 107 9.01 14.88 19.18
CA PRO A 107 9.02 15.82 20.29
C PRO A 107 9.99 16.97 20.07
N ALA A 108 9.61 18.17 20.56
CA ALA A 108 10.46 19.34 20.48
C ALA A 108 11.84 19.07 21.11
N GLY A 109 12.91 19.52 20.43
CA GLY A 109 14.29 19.29 20.85
C GLY A 109 14.93 17.99 20.33
N LYS A 110 14.19 17.17 19.57
CA LYS A 110 14.74 16.01 18.85
C LYS A 110 14.70 16.24 17.33
N ILE A 111 15.72 15.74 16.63
CA ILE A 111 15.81 15.78 15.16
C ILE A 111 15.39 14.43 14.55
N PHE A 112 15.72 13.33 15.23
CA PHE A 112 15.40 11.98 14.80
C PHE A 112 14.23 11.40 15.59
N ALA A 113 13.40 10.63 14.90
CA ALA A 113 12.31 9.85 15.44
C ALA A 113 12.80 8.75 16.37
N ARG A 114 12.02 8.44 17.40
CA ARG A 114 12.30 7.30 18.29
C ARG A 114 12.15 5.96 17.55
N VAL A 115 12.90 4.97 18.05
CA VAL A 115 12.77 3.57 17.61
C VAL A 115 11.48 2.96 18.17
N VAL A 116 10.70 2.31 17.31
CA VAL A 116 9.51 1.55 17.67
C VAL A 116 9.72 0.09 17.26
N THR A 117 9.10 -0.87 17.93
CA THR A 117 9.31 -2.30 17.60
C THR A 117 8.12 -2.87 16.82
N GLY A 118 8.27 -4.06 16.24
CA GLY A 118 7.15 -4.82 15.63
C GLY A 118 6.81 -4.49 14.17
N HIS A 119 7.45 -3.49 13.55
CA HIS A 119 7.21 -3.10 12.15
C HIS A 119 8.07 -3.87 11.12
N ASN A 120 8.87 -4.85 11.57
CA ASN A 120 9.70 -5.73 10.73
C ASN A 120 10.55 -4.97 9.69
N ALA A 121 11.44 -4.09 10.17
CA ALA A 121 12.29 -3.23 9.33
C ALA A 121 11.46 -2.38 8.33
N PHE A 122 10.41 -1.73 8.84
CA PHE A 122 9.52 -0.81 8.12
C PHE A 122 8.66 -1.46 7.02
N GLN A 123 8.63 -2.80 6.96
CA GLN A 123 7.79 -3.52 6.01
C GLN A 123 6.32 -3.58 6.44
N ASP A 124 6.07 -3.53 7.75
CA ASP A 124 4.73 -3.40 8.31
C ASP A 124 4.48 -1.95 8.76
N GLY A 125 4.04 -1.12 7.80
CA GLY A 125 3.72 0.28 8.03
C GLY A 125 2.54 0.49 8.99
N GLU A 126 1.60 -0.46 9.05
CA GLU A 126 0.45 -0.35 9.95
C GLU A 126 0.88 -0.59 11.40
N ALA A 127 1.71 -1.60 11.64
CA ALA A 127 2.33 -1.83 12.95
C ALA A 127 3.22 -0.65 13.37
N PHE A 128 4.00 -0.07 12.46
CA PHE A 128 4.81 1.12 12.73
C PHE A 128 3.95 2.28 13.27
N LEU A 129 2.85 2.63 12.56
CA LEU A 129 1.96 3.71 12.99
C LEU A 129 1.23 3.38 14.29
N LYS A 130 0.74 2.15 14.46
CA LYS A 130 0.03 1.72 15.68
C LYS A 130 0.91 1.71 16.93
N ASN A 131 2.22 1.47 16.77
CA ASN A 131 3.17 1.47 17.87
C ASN A 131 3.71 2.88 18.19
N GLY A 132 3.12 3.93 17.58
CA GLY A 132 3.47 5.33 17.78
C GLY A 132 4.77 5.72 17.07
N GLY A 133 5.00 5.17 15.88
CA GLY A 133 6.09 5.59 15.00
C GLY A 133 5.98 7.08 14.69
N GLU A 134 7.11 7.78 14.70
CA GLU A 134 7.17 9.23 14.56
C GLU A 134 7.52 9.64 13.12
N LYS A 135 6.96 10.76 12.65
CA LYS A 135 7.23 11.31 11.31
C LYS A 135 8.62 11.96 11.23
N GLY A 136 9.27 11.89 10.08
CA GLY A 136 10.60 12.47 9.84
C GLY A 136 11.73 11.43 9.83
N PRO A 137 13.00 11.88 9.92
CA PRO A 137 14.17 11.01 9.85
C PRO A 137 14.21 9.98 10.99
N GLN A 138 14.44 8.72 10.66
CA GLN A 138 14.52 7.62 11.64
C GLN A 138 15.96 7.37 12.09
N ILE A 139 16.13 6.88 13.33
CA ILE A 139 17.45 6.43 13.84
C ILE A 139 17.82 5.07 13.23
N GLU A 140 16.85 4.19 13.04
CA GLU A 140 17.08 2.88 12.44
C GLU A 140 17.42 2.99 10.95
N ILE A 141 18.33 2.11 10.53
CA ILE A 141 18.78 1.97 9.15
C ILE A 141 18.34 0.62 8.59
N LEU A 142 18.20 0.53 7.27
CA LEU A 142 18.08 -0.75 6.58
C LEU A 142 19.48 -1.30 6.30
N SER A 143 19.72 -2.53 6.74
CA SER A 143 20.89 -3.32 6.39
C SER A 143 20.84 -3.78 4.92
N PRO A 144 21.93 -4.34 4.38
CA PRO A 144 21.91 -4.98 3.07
C PRO A 144 20.82 -6.06 2.98
N GLY A 145 20.01 -6.00 1.92
CA GLY A 145 18.83 -6.87 1.79
C GLY A 145 17.79 -6.33 0.81
N THR A 146 16.71 -7.08 0.65
CA THR A 146 15.55 -6.65 -0.16
C THR A 146 14.32 -6.54 0.72
N TYR A 147 13.69 -5.36 0.69
CA TYR A 147 12.62 -5.00 1.61
C TYR A 147 11.36 -4.55 0.87
N ARG A 148 10.21 -4.88 1.45
CA ARG A 148 8.90 -4.43 0.99
C ARG A 148 8.49 -3.13 1.67
N ILE A 149 9.16 -2.03 1.31
CA ILE A 149 8.91 -0.72 1.92
C ILE A 149 7.80 0.01 1.19
N ASN A 150 6.78 0.46 1.91
CA ASN A 150 5.70 1.28 1.36
C ASN A 150 6.25 2.67 0.96
N PRO A 151 6.39 3.00 -0.35
CA PRO A 151 6.98 4.26 -0.77
C PRO A 151 6.09 5.48 -0.45
N SER A 152 4.80 5.26 -0.16
CA SER A 152 3.90 6.34 0.24
C SER A 152 4.05 6.70 1.72
N LEU A 153 4.49 5.76 2.56
CA LEU A 153 4.69 5.97 4.00
C LEU A 153 6.15 6.26 4.34
N PHE A 154 7.10 5.64 3.65
CA PHE A 154 8.53 5.78 3.93
C PHE A 154 9.32 6.17 2.68
N SER A 155 10.21 7.14 2.86
CA SER A 155 11.24 7.49 1.88
C SER A 155 12.54 6.77 2.25
N VAL A 156 13.15 6.07 1.29
CA VAL A 156 14.43 5.37 1.50
C VAL A 156 15.52 5.98 0.64
N ARG A 157 16.59 6.45 1.28
CA ARG A 157 17.80 6.92 0.61
C ARG A 157 18.93 5.92 0.82
N LYS A 158 19.53 5.45 -0.27
CA LYS A 158 20.69 4.55 -0.22
C LYS A 158 21.97 5.37 -0.17
N VAL A 159 22.85 5.08 0.76
CA VAL A 159 24.16 5.73 0.90
C VAL A 159 25.26 4.69 1.02
N SER A 160 26.47 5.00 0.55
CA SER A 160 27.61 4.09 0.66
C SER A 160 27.98 3.88 2.13
N ALA A 161 28.17 2.62 2.52
CA ALA A 161 28.68 2.24 3.82
C ALA A 161 30.21 2.17 3.79
N VAL A 162 30.86 2.64 4.85
CA VAL A 162 32.30 2.41 5.07
C VAL A 162 32.43 1.20 5.98
N ILE A 163 33.06 0.14 5.46
CA ILE A 163 33.35 -1.08 6.21
C ILE A 163 34.73 -0.88 6.83
N ILE A 164 34.79 -0.84 8.16
CA ILE A 164 36.03 -0.69 8.94
C ILE A 164 36.51 -2.02 9.50
#